data_AF-A0A7D9JBK8-F1
#
_entry.id   AF-A0A7D9JBK8-F1
#
_cell.length_a   1.000
_cell.length_b   1.000
_cell.length_c   1.000
_cell.angle_alpha   90.00
_cell.angle_beta   90.00
_cell.angle_gamma   90.00
#
_symmetry.space_group_name_H-M   'P 1'
#
loop_
_entity.id
_entity.type
_entity.pdbx_description
1 polymer ?
#
loop_
_entity_poly.entity_id
_entity_poly.type
_entity_poly.pdbx_seq_one_letter_code
_entity_poly.pdbx_strand_id
1 'polypeptide(L)'
;MSDMDLEAFKFAISQPGALTAALNYYRNIVTLYLDDDWLRDGQTRITSPTLIVWGDQDPFLTKKTLDFIPNFVENSTIRFVGGASHWVQQDEPQIVNDFIREFVQAS
;
A
#
# COMPACT_ATOMS: atom_id res chain seq x y z
N MET A 1 5.39 6.69 15.92
CA MET A 1 5.12 5.37 16.53
C MET A 1 5.44 5.43 18.02
N SER A 2 4.50 5.07 18.88
CA SER A 2 4.71 4.98 20.33
C SER A 2 5.30 3.61 20.72
N ASP A 3 5.78 3.49 21.95
CA ASP A 3 6.23 2.20 22.50
C ASP A 3 5.10 1.17 22.52
N MET A 4 3.86 1.61 22.79
CA MET A 4 2.70 0.72 22.79
C MET A 4 2.41 0.17 21.39
N ASP A 5 2.54 1.00 20.36
CA ASP A 5 2.39 0.56 18.97
C ASP A 5 3.45 -0.50 18.64
N LEU A 6 4.70 -0.26 19.05
CA LEU A 6 5.79 -1.20 18.83
C LEU A 6 5.54 -2.54 19.52
N GLU A 7 5.10 -2.53 20.77
CA GLU A 7 4.76 -3.76 21.50
C GLU A 7 3.58 -4.50 20.86
N ALA A 8 2.59 -3.79 20.31
CA ALA A 8 1.51 -4.40 19.56
C ALA A 8 2.01 -5.12 18.29
N PHE A 9 2.92 -4.50 17.52
CA PHE A 9 3.55 -5.14 16.37
C PHE A 9 4.39 -6.36 16.76
N LYS A 10 5.18 -6.27 17.84
CA LYS A 10 5.96 -7.39 18.37
C LYS A 10 5.07 -8.55 18.79
N PHE A 11 4.00 -8.26 19.53
CA PHE A 11 3.03 -9.25 19.95
C PHE A 11 2.36 -9.96 18.77
N ALA A 12 1.98 -9.20 17.73
CA ALA A 12 1.36 -9.76 16.53
C ALA A 12 2.33 -10.68 15.77
N ILE A 13 3.60 -10.25 15.56
CA ILE A 13 4.58 -11.05 14.82
C ILE A 13 5.13 -12.24 15.62
N SER A 14 5.05 -12.20 16.96
CA SER A 14 5.46 -13.31 17.83
C SER A 14 4.47 -14.46 17.89
N GLN A 15 3.25 -14.30 17.35
CA GLN A 15 2.28 -15.39 17.33
C GLN A 15 2.82 -16.60 16.54
N PRO A 16 2.51 -17.84 16.96
CA PRO A 16 2.99 -19.04 16.27
C PRO A 16 2.71 -18.99 14.76
N GLY A 17 3.77 -19.07 13.95
CA GLY A 17 3.70 -19.05 12.49
C GLY A 17 3.63 -17.66 11.84
N ALA A 18 3.39 -16.58 12.58
CA ALA A 18 3.22 -15.24 12.03
C ALA A 18 4.51 -14.71 11.38
N LEU A 19 5.65 -14.81 12.07
CA LEU A 19 6.95 -14.42 11.49
C LEU A 19 7.29 -15.23 10.23
N THR A 20 7.01 -16.54 10.23
CA THR A 20 7.23 -17.39 9.07
C THR A 20 6.36 -16.94 7.89
N ALA A 21 5.08 -16.64 8.13
CA ALA A 21 4.17 -16.13 7.11
C ALA A 21 4.64 -14.78 6.55
N ALA A 22 5.05 -13.84 7.41
CA ALA A 22 5.59 -12.55 7.00
C ALA A 22 6.84 -12.69 6.12
N LEU A 23 7.77 -13.58 6.48
CA LEU A 23 8.95 -13.85 5.66
C LEU A 23 8.60 -14.58 4.35
N ASN A 24 7.60 -15.45 4.37
CA ASN A 24 7.15 -16.15 3.17
C ASN A 24 6.56 -15.19 2.13
N TYR A 25 6.00 -14.05 2.52
CA TYR A 25 5.59 -13.01 1.58
C TYR A 25 6.77 -12.57 0.68
N TYR A 26 7.95 -12.35 1.28
CA TYR A 26 9.16 -12.01 0.52
C TYR A 26 9.74 -13.19 -0.24
N ARG A 27 9.77 -14.40 0.35
CA ARG A 27 10.33 -15.60 -0.30
C ARG A 27 9.57 -15.97 -1.58
N ASN A 28 8.26 -15.72 -1.61
CA ASN A 28 7.42 -16.01 -2.77
C ASN A 28 7.42 -14.88 -3.82
N ILE A 29 8.22 -13.82 -3.68
CA ILE A 29 8.27 -12.78 -4.73
C ILE A 29 8.72 -13.36 -6.09
N VAL A 30 9.55 -14.41 -6.06
CA VAL A 30 10.04 -15.10 -7.27
C VAL A 30 8.90 -15.83 -8.00
N THR A 31 7.88 -16.34 -7.29
CA THR A 31 6.77 -17.02 -7.95
C THR A 31 5.91 -16.06 -8.76
N LEU A 32 5.85 -14.77 -8.40
CA LEU A 32 5.16 -13.75 -9.21
C LEU A 32 5.76 -13.57 -10.61
N TYR A 33 7.03 -13.94 -10.81
CA TYR A 33 7.72 -13.84 -12.09
C TYR A 33 7.76 -15.15 -12.89
N LEU A 34 7.35 -16.27 -12.26
CA LEU A 34 7.38 -17.60 -12.86
C LEU A 34 5.98 -18.16 -13.14
N ASP A 35 4.95 -17.51 -12.60
CA ASP A 35 3.55 -17.89 -12.76
C ASP A 35 2.90 -17.04 -13.87
N ASP A 36 2.74 -17.64 -15.04
CA ASP A 36 2.16 -17.01 -16.23
C ASP A 36 0.72 -16.53 -16.00
N ASP A 37 -0.04 -17.17 -15.10
CA ASP A 37 -1.42 -16.78 -14.81
C ASP A 37 -1.45 -15.49 -13.96
N TRP A 38 -0.56 -15.35 -12.98
CA TRP A 38 -0.40 -14.10 -12.21
C TRP A 38 0.01 -12.92 -13.09
N LEU A 39 0.93 -13.15 -14.04
CA LEU A 39 1.36 -12.14 -15.00
C LEU A 39 0.22 -11.74 -15.95
N ARG A 40 -0.68 -12.68 -16.29
CA ARG A 40 -1.86 -12.42 -17.12
C ARG A 40 -2.94 -11.65 -16.37
N ASP A 41 -3.24 -12.03 -15.13
CA ASP A 41 -4.27 -11.38 -14.32
C ASP A 41 -3.86 -9.95 -13.93
N GLY A 42 -2.56 -9.71 -13.71
CA GLY A 42 -1.97 -8.38 -13.51
C GLY A 42 -2.06 -7.43 -14.72
N GLN A 43 -2.47 -7.92 -15.90
CA GLN A 43 -2.75 -7.09 -17.07
C GLN A 43 -4.20 -6.62 -17.14
N THR A 44 -5.07 -7.07 -16.24
CA THR A 44 -6.47 -6.64 -16.21
C THR A 44 -6.56 -5.22 -15.67
N ARG A 45 -7.06 -4.31 -16.51
CA ARG A 45 -7.19 -2.89 -16.15
C ARG A 45 -8.30 -2.70 -15.11
N ILE A 46 -7.99 -2.00 -14.03
CA ILE A 46 -8.94 -1.58 -12.99
C ILE A 46 -9.76 -0.40 -13.52
N THR A 47 -11.07 -0.59 -13.64
CA THR A 47 -12.00 0.42 -14.17
C THR A 47 -12.79 1.17 -13.08
N SER A 48 -12.89 0.57 -11.89
CA SER A 48 -13.52 1.21 -10.72
C SER A 48 -12.76 2.47 -10.30
N PRO A 49 -13.47 3.51 -9.80
CA PRO A 49 -12.81 4.63 -9.14
C PRO A 49 -11.81 4.13 -8.10
N THR A 50 -10.60 4.68 -8.11
CA THR A 50 -9.50 4.23 -7.23
C THR A 50 -8.81 5.43 -6.60
N LEU A 51 -8.74 5.47 -5.27
CA LEU A 51 -7.94 6.43 -4.53
C LEU A 51 -6.57 5.83 -4.20
N ILE A 52 -5.51 6.58 -4.50
CA ILE A 52 -4.14 6.27 -4.08
C ILE A 52 -3.68 7.39 -3.14
N VAL A 53 -3.34 7.03 -1.90
CA VAL A 53 -2.81 7.95 -0.89
C VAL A 53 -1.32 7.68 -0.73
N TRP A 54 -0.49 8.72 -0.87
CA TRP A 54 0.97 8.57 -0.97
C TRP A 54 1.74 9.57 -0.12
N GLY A 55 2.74 9.10 0.63
CA GLY A 55 3.62 9.96 1.44
C GLY A 55 4.74 10.55 0.59
N ASP A 56 4.95 11.86 0.66
CA ASP A 56 5.94 12.51 -0.19
C ASP A 56 7.40 12.42 0.30
N GLN A 57 7.62 11.84 1.49
CA GLN A 57 8.92 11.50 2.07
C GLN A 57 9.15 9.99 2.18
N ASP A 58 8.49 9.18 1.36
CA ASP A 58 8.72 7.73 1.32
C ASP A 58 10.17 7.41 0.86
N PRO A 59 11.00 6.76 1.70
CA PRO A 59 12.38 6.45 1.37
C PRO A 59 12.53 5.17 0.51
N PHE A 60 11.48 4.38 0.37
CA PHE A 60 11.50 3.07 -0.31
C PHE A 60 10.84 3.13 -1.69
N LEU A 61 9.74 3.87 -1.84
CA LEU A 61 9.02 4.00 -3.10
C LEU A 61 9.04 5.45 -3.61
N THR A 62 9.59 5.64 -4.81
CA THR A 62 9.65 6.97 -5.42
C THR A 62 8.31 7.37 -6.05
N LYS A 63 8.03 8.68 -6.13
CA LYS A 63 6.86 9.21 -6.86
C LYS A 63 6.80 8.75 -8.32
N LYS A 64 7.93 8.42 -8.94
CA LYS A 64 8.01 7.89 -10.30
C LYS A 64 7.26 6.55 -10.46
N THR A 65 7.07 5.79 -9.39
CA THR A 65 6.24 4.58 -9.41
C THR A 65 4.79 4.90 -9.80
N LEU A 66 4.30 6.11 -9.47
CA LEU A 66 2.95 6.54 -9.79
C LEU A 66 2.74 6.81 -11.29
N ASP A 67 3.82 7.07 -12.04
CA ASP A 67 3.74 7.27 -13.50
C ASP A 67 3.23 6.02 -14.24
N PHE A 68 3.35 4.84 -13.62
CA PHE A 68 2.88 3.58 -14.18
C PHE A 68 1.40 3.30 -13.88
N ILE A 69 0.80 3.98 -12.90
CA ILE A 69 -0.59 3.74 -12.47
C ILE A 69 -1.59 3.85 -13.64
N PRO A 70 -1.51 4.83 -14.56
CA PRO A 70 -2.47 4.94 -15.66
C PRO A 70 -2.48 3.73 -16.61
N ASN A 71 -1.41 2.94 -16.65
CA ASN A 71 -1.34 1.72 -17.45
C ASN A 71 -2.23 0.61 -16.88
N PHE A 72 -2.51 0.64 -15.58
CA PHE A 72 -3.25 -0.41 -14.86
C PHE A 72 -4.59 0.07 -14.30
N VAL A 73 -4.76 1.37 -14.06
CA VAL A 73 -5.96 1.95 -13.45
C VAL A 73 -6.50 3.06 -14.34
N GLU A 74 -7.75 2.94 -14.76
CA GLU A 74 -8.40 3.91 -15.64
C GLU A 74 -8.78 5.20 -14.92
N ASN A 75 -9.39 5.07 -13.73
CA ASN A 75 -9.96 6.19 -12.98
C ASN A 75 -9.27 6.33 -11.62
N SER A 76 -8.02 6.79 -11.62
CA SER A 76 -7.24 7.01 -10.39
C SER A 76 -7.30 8.45 -9.92
N THR A 77 -7.45 8.64 -8.60
CA THR A 77 -7.23 9.90 -7.89
C THR A 77 -6.03 9.71 -6.99
N ILE A 78 -4.98 10.53 -7.15
CA ILE A 78 -3.78 10.47 -6.33
C ILE A 78 -3.79 11.64 -5.35
N ARG A 79 -3.63 11.36 -4.05
CA ARG A 79 -3.52 12.37 -2.99
C ARG A 79 -2.20 12.20 -2.25
N PHE A 80 -1.42 13.27 -2.17
CA PHE A 80 -0.19 13.28 -1.40
C PHE A 80 -0.43 13.73 0.04
N VAL A 81 0.26 13.07 0.96
CA VAL A 81 0.36 13.46 2.37
C VAL A 81 1.74 14.06 2.58
N GLY A 82 1.79 15.38 2.78
CA GLY A 82 3.04 16.11 2.92
C GLY A 82 3.77 15.75 4.21
N GLY A 83 5.07 15.47 4.11
CA GLY A 83 5.91 15.09 5.26
C GLY A 83 5.78 13.63 5.70
N ALA A 84 4.79 12.89 5.18
CA ALA A 84 4.60 11.48 5.53
C ALA A 84 5.56 10.55 4.78
N SER A 85 5.94 9.48 5.46
CA SER A 85 6.79 8.40 4.98
C SER A 85 5.98 7.34 4.20
N HIS A 86 6.52 6.13 4.13
CA HIS A 86 5.83 4.96 3.60
C HIS A 86 4.52 4.61 4.34
N TRP A 87 4.44 4.95 5.63
CA TRP A 87 3.36 4.57 6.53
C TRP A 87 2.39 5.73 6.76
N VAL A 88 1.78 6.22 5.68
CA VAL A 88 0.94 7.44 5.68
C VAL A 88 -0.16 7.44 6.75
N GLN A 89 -0.73 6.28 7.03
CA GLN A 89 -1.79 6.09 8.01
C GLN A 89 -1.29 6.12 9.47
N GLN A 90 0.00 5.89 9.71
CA GLN A 90 0.63 6.05 11.01
C GLN A 90 1.18 7.46 11.21
N ASP A 91 1.66 8.10 10.13
CA ASP A 91 2.24 9.44 10.19
C ASP A 91 1.15 10.52 10.30
N GLU A 92 0.12 10.46 9.44
CA GLU A 92 -0.94 11.48 9.37
C GLU A 92 -2.34 10.83 9.29
N PRO A 93 -2.78 10.10 10.33
CA PRO A 93 -4.03 9.32 10.30
C PRO A 93 -5.28 10.16 10.00
N GLN A 94 -5.36 11.40 10.49
CA GLN A 94 -6.51 12.27 10.24
C GLN A 94 -6.61 12.64 8.75
N ILE A 95 -5.51 13.06 8.13
CA ILE A 95 -5.48 13.43 6.71
C ILE A 95 -5.86 12.24 5.84
N VAL A 96 -5.32 11.05 6.13
CA VAL A 96 -5.65 9.82 5.39
C VAL A 96 -7.13 9.49 5.52
N ASN A 97 -7.69 9.57 6.73
CA ASN A 97 -9.11 9.29 6.97
C ASN A 97 -10.03 10.28 6.25
N ASP A 98 -9.66 11.56 6.20
CA ASP A 98 -10.41 12.58 5.47
C ASP A 98 -10.40 12.31 3.97
N PHE A 99 -9.25 11.96 3.39
CA PHE A 99 -9.17 11.59 1.97
C PHE A 99 -10.04 10.37 1.64
N ILE A 100 -10.03 9.34 2.49
CA ILE A 100 -10.87 8.15 2.31
C ILE A 100 -12.35 8.53 2.39
N ARG A 101 -12.73 9.35 3.37
CA ARG A 101 -14.12 9.78 3.56
C ARG A 101 -14.63 10.60 2.38
N GLU A 102 -13.86 11.59 1.94
CA GLU A 102 -14.16 12.41 0.75
C GLU A 102 -14.38 11.52 -0.47
N PHE A 103 -13.48 10.57 -0.70
CA PHE A 103 -13.53 9.69 -1.87
C PHE A 103 -14.77 8.78 -1.88
N VAL A 104 -15.08 8.13 -0.75
CA VAL A 104 -16.24 7.23 -0.64
C VAL A 104 -17.57 7.99 -0.71
N GLN A 105 -17.61 9.24 -0.23
CA GLN A 105 -18.82 10.08 -0.29
C GLN A 105 -19.06 10.71 -1.67
N ALA A 106 -18.01 10.90 -2.46
CA ALA A 106 -18.09 11.45 -3.81
C ALA A 106 -18.38 10.40 -4.91
N SER A 107 -18.41 9.12 -4.54
CA SER A 107 -18.59 7.97 -5.44
C SER A 107 -20.06 7.56 -5.60
#